data_AF-A0A286FGN3-F1
#
_entry.id   AF-A0A286FGN3-F1
#
_cell.length_a   1.000
_cell.length_b   1.000
_cell.length_c   1.000
_cell.angle_alpha   90.00
_cell.angle_beta   90.00
_cell.angle_gamma   90.00
#
_symmetry.space_group_name_H-M   'P 1'
#
loop_
_entity.id
_entity.type
_entity.pdbx_description
1 polymer ?
#
loop_
_entity_poly.entity_id
_entity_poly.type
_entity_poly.pdbx_seq_one_letter_code
_entity_poly.pdbx_strand_id
1 'polypeptide(L)'
;MKLSWTFYPKGEAAITLTVVYVPELDGKAVGGGGILDVGQNTAYVDWATYKRFDDSSVENRKDAYNRLTRLDGVSEAANLVRFLM
;
A
#
# COMPACT_ATOMS: atom_id res chain seq x y z
N MET A 1 5.77 -10.36 -4.69
CA MET A 1 7.04 -9.74 -4.21
C MET A 1 6.70 -8.80 -3.07
N LYS A 2 7.59 -8.56 -2.11
CA LYS A 2 7.33 -7.65 -0.99
C LYS A 2 8.51 -6.75 -0.68
N LEU A 3 8.24 -5.50 -0.32
CA LEU A 3 9.19 -4.47 0.08
C LEU A 3 8.81 -3.93 1.45
N SER A 4 9.79 -3.70 2.30
CA SER A 4 9.57 -3.08 3.62
C SER A 4 10.05 -1.64 3.58
N TRP A 5 9.14 -0.69 3.75
CA TRP A 5 9.46 0.72 3.81
C TRP A 5 9.25 1.22 5.24
N THR A 6 10.34 1.53 5.94
CA THR A 6 10.26 2.13 7.27
C THR A 6 10.43 3.63 7.17
N PHE A 7 9.45 4.37 7.67
CA PHE A 7 9.52 5.82 7.81
C PHE A 7 9.67 6.20 9.29
N TYR A 8 10.48 7.21 9.54
CA TYR A 8 10.74 7.75 10.88
C TYR A 8 10.11 9.14 10.97
N PRO A 9 8.88 9.26 11.49
CA PRO A 9 8.33 10.58 11.79
C PRO A 9 9.15 11.23 12.91
N LYS A 10 9.39 12.55 12.84
CA LYS A 10 10.18 13.25 13.84
C LYS A 10 9.46 13.17 15.20
N GLY A 11 10.04 12.40 16.13
CA GLY A 11 9.55 12.28 17.50
C GLY A 11 8.56 11.14 17.75
N GLU A 12 8.30 10.28 16.75
CA GLU A 12 7.41 9.12 16.88
C GLU A 12 8.17 7.80 16.63
N ALA A 13 7.52 6.69 16.98
CA ALA A 13 8.02 5.35 16.69
C ALA A 13 8.17 5.16 15.16
N ALA A 14 9.18 4.38 14.77
CA ALA A 14 9.38 4.01 13.38
C ALA A 14 8.15 3.24 12.86
N ILE A 15 7.55 3.72 11.78
CA ILE A 15 6.39 3.08 11.15
C ILE A 15 6.94 2.24 9.99
N THR A 16 6.81 0.92 10.09
CA THR A 16 7.17 0.00 9.00
C THR A 16 5.94 -0.33 8.19
N LEU A 17 5.90 0.14 6.95
CA LEU A 17 4.92 -0.23 5.95
C LEU A 17 5.41 -1.45 5.16
N THR A 18 4.61 -2.50 5.11
CA THR A 18 4.87 -3.66 4.26
C THR A 18 4.16 -3.48 2.93
N VAL A 19 4.89 -3.33 1.83
CA VAL A 19 4.32 -3.19 0.48
C VAL A 19 4.38 -4.54 -0.22
N VAL A 20 3.23 -5.10 -0.59
CA VAL A 20 3.10 -6.39 -1.26
C VAL A 20 2.58 -6.15 -2.66
N TYR A 21 3.37 -6.56 -3.66
CA TYR A 21 2.90 -6.61 -5.04
C TYR A 21 1.93 -7.77 -5.20
N VAL A 22 0.72 -7.46 -5.67
CA VAL A 22 -0.34 -8.43 -5.98
C VAL A 22 -0.62 -8.39 -7.49
N PRO A 23 -0.23 -9.42 -8.25
CA PRO A 23 -0.45 -9.46 -9.70
C PRO A 23 -1.93 -9.46 -10.08
N GLU A 24 -2.82 -9.89 -9.20
CA GLU A 24 -4.27 -9.86 -9.44
C GLU A 24 -4.88 -8.45 -9.43
N LEU A 25 -4.14 -7.46 -8.93
CA LEU A 25 -4.49 -6.04 -9.00
C LEU A 25 -3.98 -5.42 -10.30
N ASP A 26 -3.06 -6.08 -11.02
CA ASP A 26 -2.56 -5.63 -12.29
C ASP A 26 -3.68 -5.65 -13.34
N GLY A 27 -3.93 -4.51 -13.97
CA GLY A 27 -5.05 -4.33 -14.91
C GLY A 27 -6.44 -4.18 -14.25
N LYS A 28 -6.57 -4.27 -12.92
CA LYS A 28 -7.79 -3.88 -12.21
C LYS A 28 -7.73 -2.39 -11.88
N ALA A 29 -8.85 -1.68 -12.06
CA ALA A 29 -8.99 -0.29 -11.64
C ALA A 29 -9.15 -0.22 -10.10
N VAL A 30 -8.11 -0.58 -9.37
CA VAL A 30 -8.07 -0.39 -7.91
C VAL A 30 -7.79 1.09 -7.69
N GLY A 31 -8.77 1.81 -7.13
CA GLY A 31 -8.68 3.25 -6.92
C GLY A 31 -7.35 3.63 -6.27
N GLY A 32 -6.57 4.48 -6.93
CA GLY A 32 -5.31 4.99 -6.40
C GLY A 32 -4.08 4.07 -6.51
N GLY A 33 -4.18 2.93 -7.19
CA GLY A 33 -3.03 2.03 -7.45
C GLY A 33 -2.76 0.98 -6.36
N GLY A 34 -3.64 0.89 -5.38
CA GLY A 34 -3.54 -0.16 -4.36
C GLY A 34 -4.37 0.12 -3.13
N ILE A 35 -4.26 -0.80 -2.19
CA ILE A 35 -5.07 -0.89 -0.99
C ILE A 35 -4.13 -0.91 0.21
N LEU A 36 -4.38 -0.04 1.19
CA LEU A 36 -3.68 -0.03 2.46
C LEU A 36 -4.54 -0.67 3.55
N ASP A 37 -4.10 -1.80 4.07
CA ASP A 37 -4.59 -2.36 5.34
C ASP A 37 -3.92 -1.60 6.49
N VAL A 38 -4.69 -0.74 7.14
CA VAL A 38 -4.23 0.10 8.26
C VAL A 38 -4.01 -0.72 9.52
N GLY A 39 -4.75 -1.82 9.70
CA GLY A 39 -4.61 -2.70 10.86
C GLY A 39 -3.30 -3.47 10.86
N GLN A 40 -2.85 -3.88 9.67
CA GLN A 40 -1.60 -4.63 9.50
C GLN A 40 -0.42 -3.77 9.03
N ASN A 41 -0.62 -2.47 8.79
CA ASN A 41 0.36 -1.61 8.11
C ASN A 41 0.90 -2.28 6.82
N THR A 42 0.00 -2.85 6.03
CA THR A 42 0.33 -3.60 4.81
C THR A 42 -0.39 -3.02 3.60
N ALA A 43 0.38 -2.57 2.62
CA ALA A 43 -0.11 -2.05 1.35
C ALA A 43 -0.06 -3.13 0.27
N TYR A 44 -1.21 -3.49 -0.29
CA TYR A 44 -1.35 -4.38 -1.44
C TYR A 44 -1.50 -3.55 -2.70
N VAL A 45 -0.55 -3.65 -3.63
CA VAL A 45 -0.43 -2.71 -4.75
C VAL A 45 -0.22 -3.42 -6.08
N ASP A 46 -0.58 -2.72 -7.17
CA ASP A 46 -0.28 -3.15 -8.53
C ASP A 46 1.22 -2.99 -8.88
N TRP A 47 1.65 -3.49 -10.04
CA TRP A 47 3.06 -3.44 -10.42
C TRP A 47 3.59 -2.01 -10.62
N ALA A 48 2.80 -1.11 -11.21
CA ALA A 48 3.19 0.28 -11.42
C ALA A 48 3.35 1.02 -10.08
N THR A 49 2.45 0.77 -9.13
CA THR A 49 2.55 1.35 -7.79
C THR A 49 3.67 0.73 -6.99
N TYR A 50 3.90 -0.59 -7.08
CA TYR A 50 5.05 -1.27 -6.47
C TYR A 50 6.37 -0.66 -6.91
N LYS A 51 6.54 -0.39 -8.22
CA LYS A 51 7.76 0.25 -8.73
C LYS A 51 8.00 1.66 -8.17
N ARG A 52 6.95 2.40 -7.79
CA ARG A 52 7.11 3.69 -7.12
C ARG A 52 7.62 3.56 -5.68
N PHE A 53 7.27 2.46 -5.02
CA PHE A 53 7.80 2.12 -3.70
C PHE A 53 9.24 1.59 -3.75
N ASP A 54 9.59 0.92 -4.84
CA ASP A 54 10.95 0.42 -5.11
C ASP A 54 11.94 1.57 -5.44
N ASP A 55 11.45 2.68 -6.00
CA ASP A 55 12.24 3.89 -6.28
C ASP A 55 12.92 4.45 -5.02
N SER A 56 14.09 5.06 -5.15
CA SER A 56 14.87 5.60 -4.01
C SER A 56 14.33 6.93 -3.46
N SER A 57 13.39 7.58 -4.15
CA SER A 57 12.88 8.89 -3.76
C SER A 57 11.81 8.77 -2.66
N VAL A 58 12.13 9.29 -1.47
CA VAL A 58 11.20 9.31 -0.32
C VAL A 58 9.89 10.07 -0.66
N GLU A 59 9.98 11.11 -1.47
CA GLU A 59 8.80 11.88 -1.93
C GLU A 59 7.85 11.02 -2.78
N ASN A 60 8.39 10.21 -3.71
CA ASN A 60 7.61 9.28 -4.52
C ASN A 60 6.92 8.22 -3.65
N ARG A 61 7.62 7.68 -2.64
CA ARG A 61 7.06 6.70 -1.71
C ARG A 61 5.91 7.29 -0.88
N LYS A 62 6.06 8.54 -0.43
CA LYS A 62 4.99 9.28 0.28
C LYS A 62 3.80 9.60 -0.62
N ASP A 63 4.03 10.03 -1.87
CA ASP A 63 2.95 10.25 -2.84
C ASP A 63 2.19 8.95 -3.11
N ALA A 64 2.92 7.87 -3.40
CA ALA A 64 2.33 6.55 -3.62
C ALA A 64 1.53 6.09 -2.40
N TYR A 65 2.06 6.25 -1.19
CA TYR A 65 1.34 5.94 0.05
C TYR A 65 0.06 6.76 0.24
N ASN A 66 0.08 8.05 -0.08
CA ASN A 66 -1.09 8.92 0.03
C ASN A 66 -2.17 8.59 -0.99
N ARG A 67 -1.79 8.01 -2.14
CA ARG A 67 -2.73 7.56 -3.16
C ARG A 67 -3.43 6.26 -2.83
N LEU A 68 -2.90 5.44 -1.91
CA LEU A 68 -3.51 4.16 -1.57
C LEU A 68 -4.91 4.33 -0.99
N THR A 69 -5.80 3.45 -1.40
CA THR A 69 -7.13 3.35 -0.80
C THR A 69 -7.00 2.73 0.58
N ARG A 70 -7.28 3.50 1.63
CA ARG A 70 -7.22 3.03 3.01
C ARG A 70 -8.44 2.21 3.35
N LEU A 71 -8.21 0.97 3.77
CA LEU A 71 -9.24 0.14 4.38
C LEU A 71 -9.29 0.41 5.88
N ASP A 72 -10.01 1.47 6.25
CA ASP A 72 -10.68 1.49 7.54
C ASP A 72 -11.84 0.49 7.43
N GLY A 73 -11.97 -0.41 8.42
CA GLY A 73 -12.80 -1.63 8.40
C GLY A 73 -14.32 -1.46 8.18
N VAL A 74 -14.76 -0.31 7.68
CA VAL A 74 -16.14 0.08 7.35
C VAL A 74 -16.35 0.24 5.82
N SER A 75 -15.28 0.25 5.02
CA SER A 75 -15.36 0.52 3.57
C SER A 75 -15.58 -0.74 2.72
N GLU A 76 -16.46 -0.69 1.71
CA GLU A 76 -16.80 -1.80 0.78
C GLU A 76 -15.59 -2.44 0.10
N ALA A 77 -14.48 -1.71 -0.03
CA ALA A 77 -13.21 -2.24 -0.56
C ALA A 77 -12.57 -3.32 0.35
N ALA A 78 -12.93 -3.37 1.64
CA ALA A 78 -12.47 -4.43 2.56
C ALA A 78 -13.03 -5.80 2.17
N ASN A 79 -14.17 -5.81 1.48
CA ASN A 79 -14.81 -7.03 1.01
C ASN A 79 -14.06 -7.65 -0.19
N LEU A 80 -13.34 -6.85 -0.99
CA LEU A 80 -12.49 -7.33 -2.09
C LEU A 80 -11.23 -8.04 -1.57
N VAL A 81 -10.61 -7.54 -0.51
CA VAL A 81 -9.44 -8.19 0.12
C VAL A 81 -9.85 -9.50 0.80
N ARG A 82 -11.03 -9.53 1.42
CA ARG A 82 -11.59 -10.75 2.03
C ARG A 82 -11.93 -11.84 1.02
N PHE A 83 -12.17 -11.48 -0.24
CA PHE A 83 -12.46 -12.41 -1.34
C PHE A 83 -11.21 -12.94 -2.05
N LEU A 84 -10.04 -12.34 -1.79
CA LEU A 84 -8.75 -12.70 -2.37
C LEU A 84 -7.86 -13.50 -1.38
N MET A 85 -8.36 -13.82 -0.18
CA MET A 85 -7.66 -14.55 0.88
C MET A 85 -8.28 -15.93 1.12
#